data_AF-A0A950ZDZ8-F1
#
_entry.id   AF-A0A950ZDZ8-F1
#
_cell.length_a   1.000
_cell.length_b   1.000
_cell.length_c   1.000
_cell.angle_alpha   90.00
_cell.angle_beta   90.00
_cell.angle_gamma   90.00
#
_symmetry.space_group_name_H-M   'P 1'
#
loop_
_entity.id
_entity.type
_entity.pdbx_description
1 polymer ?
#
loop_
_entity_poly.entity_id
_entity_poly.type
_entity_poly.pdbx_seq_one_letter_code
_entity_poly.pdbx_strand_id
1 'polypeptide(L)'
;MWPFVRIAGDTGQELIESLLGPDQISEFIARLKDSEIADLVIWLYTRRAQEELGLESQVGLAISEVLNVLRKRGRVDELRRIQAAFPNRIHDQFIMMAEEERQTHSWTPPAPEELFALATDRRNRVVQNAERLVEVVIESLQRLQAQLHSEDPTAKYLWDDDQPKDEGAVRDWIRRFLNDDLALPHLVTNKEVEVFDRFFTDIKIEAVGRGVRRDLDPKLVVTIEVKGCWNTDLPTAMETQLVEKYLRSSTSPFGIYLVAWFGASAWTDGDGRKKQCHSWSREEMEAHLSRQAEDFRPQGFFITPVVLDCTIPKKK
;
A
#
# COMPACT_ATOMS: atom_id res chain seq x y z
N MET A 1 15.34 -28.52 -23.63
CA MET A 1 16.64 -27.92 -24.00
C MET A 1 17.39 -27.44 -22.76
N TRP A 2 16.75 -26.66 -21.88
CA TRP A 2 17.30 -26.18 -20.61
C TRP A 2 17.96 -27.23 -19.69
N PRO A 3 17.39 -28.45 -19.49
CA PRO A 3 18.03 -29.48 -18.67
C PRO A 3 19.41 -29.93 -19.20
N PHE A 4 19.62 -29.89 -20.52
CA PHE A 4 20.89 -30.26 -21.15
C PHE A 4 21.95 -29.17 -20.98
N VAL A 5 21.54 -27.89 -21.03
CA VAL A 5 22.43 -26.75 -20.80
C VAL A 5 22.94 -26.72 -19.36
N ARG A 6 22.08 -27.06 -18.39
CA ARG A 6 22.44 -27.15 -16.97
C ARG A 6 23.49 -28.24 -16.67
N ILE A 7 23.49 -29.33 -17.46
CA ILE A 7 24.38 -30.48 -17.29
C ILE A 7 25.72 -30.30 -18.04
N ALA A 8 25.72 -29.50 -19.11
CA ALA A 8 26.85 -29.39 -20.05
C ALA A 8 28.02 -28.50 -19.58
N GLY A 9 27.99 -27.96 -18.34
CA GLY A 9 29.09 -27.19 -17.79
C GLY A 9 29.52 -26.01 -18.69
N ASP A 10 30.79 -26.00 -19.11
CA ASP A 10 31.39 -24.91 -19.91
C ASP A 10 30.93 -24.92 -21.37
N THR A 11 30.56 -26.08 -21.92
CA THR A 11 29.95 -26.19 -23.26
C THR A 11 28.54 -25.57 -23.29
N GLY A 12 27.83 -25.60 -22.16
CA GLY A 12 26.54 -24.91 -22.02
C GLY A 12 26.66 -23.38 -22.02
N GLN A 13 27.82 -22.87 -21.60
CA GLN A 13 28.12 -21.44 -21.57
C GLN A 13 28.42 -20.90 -22.97
N GLU A 14 29.31 -21.54 -23.73
CA GLU A 14 29.60 -21.13 -25.12
C GLU A 14 28.32 -21.15 -25.97
N LEU A 15 27.44 -22.13 -25.74
CA LEU A 15 26.15 -22.21 -26.39
C LEU A 15 25.24 -21.03 -25.99
N ILE A 16 25.11 -20.70 -24.70
CA ILE A 16 24.31 -19.54 -24.29
C ILE A 16 24.92 -18.25 -24.84
N GLU A 17 26.24 -18.05 -24.73
CA GLU A 17 26.95 -16.88 -25.25
C GLU A 17 26.75 -16.70 -26.76
N SER A 18 26.74 -17.80 -27.52
CA SER A 18 26.42 -17.78 -28.96
C SER A 18 24.96 -17.37 -29.25
N LEU A 19 24.07 -17.48 -28.27
CA LEU A 19 22.64 -17.14 -28.33
C LEU A 19 22.31 -15.76 -27.72
N LEU A 20 23.29 -15.05 -27.12
CA LEU A 20 23.07 -13.73 -26.48
C LEU A 20 22.95 -12.57 -27.48
N GLY A 21 22.73 -12.86 -28.78
CA GLY A 21 22.27 -11.85 -29.73
C GLY A 21 20.81 -11.45 -29.45
N PRO A 22 20.44 -10.15 -29.53
CA PRO A 22 19.12 -9.65 -29.13
C PRO A 22 17.94 -10.36 -29.82
N ASP A 23 18.10 -10.76 -31.09
CA ASP A 23 17.06 -11.47 -31.84
C ASP A 23 16.95 -12.96 -31.44
N GLN A 24 18.07 -13.60 -31.09
CA GLN A 24 18.15 -15.03 -30.83
C GLN A 24 17.73 -15.37 -29.40
N ILE A 25 18.02 -14.49 -28.45
CA ILE A 25 17.65 -14.70 -27.05
C ILE A 25 16.14 -14.60 -26.86
N SER A 26 15.47 -13.71 -27.58
CA SER A 26 14.02 -13.55 -27.54
C SER A 26 13.29 -14.82 -28.01
N GLU A 27 13.74 -15.43 -29.11
CA GLU A 27 13.16 -16.68 -29.61
C GLU A 27 13.42 -17.87 -28.66
N PHE A 28 14.60 -17.89 -28.02
CA PHE A 28 14.94 -18.91 -27.04
C PHE A 28 14.08 -18.80 -25.77
N ILE A 29 13.93 -17.60 -25.20
CA ILE A 29 13.09 -17.34 -24.02
C ILE A 29 11.63 -17.71 -24.29
N ALA A 30 11.13 -17.45 -25.50
CA ALA A 30 9.75 -17.77 -25.88
C ALA A 30 9.41 -19.27 -25.75
N ARG A 31 10.42 -20.15 -25.78
CA ARG A 31 10.25 -21.61 -25.69
C ARG A 31 10.42 -22.16 -24.26
N LEU A 32 10.73 -21.31 -23.29
CA LEU A 32 10.96 -21.69 -21.89
C LEU A 32 9.73 -21.40 -21.01
N LYS A 33 9.52 -22.24 -19.99
CA LYS A 33 8.58 -21.94 -18.89
C LYS A 33 9.15 -20.84 -17.99
N ASP A 34 8.27 -20.12 -17.31
CA ASP A 34 8.68 -19.02 -16.41
C ASP A 34 9.66 -19.47 -15.31
N SER A 35 9.48 -20.69 -14.79
CA SER A 35 10.42 -21.31 -13.83
C SER A 35 11.79 -21.62 -14.44
N GLU A 36 11.83 -22.03 -15.71
CA GLU A 36 13.08 -22.31 -16.44
C GLU A 36 13.82 -21.02 -16.79
N ILE A 37 13.07 -19.95 -17.05
CA ILE A 37 13.63 -18.60 -17.26
C ILE A 37 14.32 -18.11 -15.97
N ALA A 38 13.68 -18.27 -14.81
CA ALA A 38 14.30 -17.89 -13.55
C ALA A 38 15.51 -18.76 -13.19
N ASP A 39 15.47 -20.06 -13.49
CA ASP A 39 16.65 -20.94 -13.35
C ASP A 39 17.82 -20.45 -14.20
N LEU A 40 17.55 -19.98 -15.43
CA LEU A 40 18.56 -19.44 -16.34
C LEU A 40 19.20 -18.18 -15.78
N VAL A 41 18.42 -17.23 -15.28
CA VAL A 41 18.95 -16.00 -14.68
C VAL A 41 19.80 -16.32 -13.44
N ILE A 42 19.34 -17.22 -12.57
CA ILE A 42 20.08 -17.63 -11.38
C ILE A 42 21.41 -18.27 -11.80
N TRP A 43 21.39 -19.19 -12.76
CA TRP A 43 22.59 -19.86 -13.26
C TRP A 43 23.61 -18.87 -13.85
N LEU A 44 23.13 -17.89 -14.64
CA LEU A 44 23.97 -16.84 -15.22
C LEU A 44 24.62 -15.97 -14.14
N TYR A 45 23.87 -15.53 -13.13
CA TYR A 45 24.41 -14.75 -12.04
C TYR A 45 25.37 -15.55 -11.14
N THR A 46 25.10 -16.84 -10.87
CA THR A 46 25.99 -17.66 -10.04
C THR A 46 27.36 -17.84 -10.68
N ARG A 47 27.43 -18.15 -11.98
CA ARG A 47 28.72 -18.36 -12.67
C ARG A 47 29.51 -17.08 -12.86
N ARG A 48 28.83 -15.94 -12.94
CA ARG A 48 29.45 -14.63 -13.18
C ARG A 48 29.60 -13.77 -11.93
N ALA A 49 29.23 -14.26 -10.75
CA ALA A 49 29.43 -13.56 -9.49
C ALA A 49 30.92 -13.26 -9.18
N GLN A 50 31.85 -13.91 -9.89
CA GLN A 50 33.31 -13.65 -9.81
C GLN A 50 33.83 -12.60 -10.80
N GLU A 51 33.04 -12.21 -11.80
CA GLU A 51 33.37 -11.15 -12.76
C GLU A 51 32.49 -9.93 -12.45
N GLU A 52 33.08 -8.74 -12.32
CA GLU A 52 32.29 -7.50 -12.23
C GLU A 52 31.59 -7.27 -13.59
N LEU A 53 30.43 -7.90 -13.77
CA LEU A 53 29.55 -7.68 -14.91
C LEU A 53 29.04 -6.24 -14.86
N GLY A 54 29.64 -5.38 -15.67
CA GLY A 54 29.08 -4.08 -16.01
C GLY A 54 27.74 -4.25 -16.75
N LEU A 55 26.79 -3.36 -16.46
CA LEU A 55 25.47 -3.28 -17.09
C LEU A 55 25.53 -3.09 -18.63
N GLU A 56 26.69 -2.70 -19.16
CA GLU A 56 26.93 -2.45 -20.58
C GLU A 56 27.46 -3.68 -21.34
N SER A 57 27.70 -4.80 -20.66
CA SER A 57 28.08 -6.05 -21.32
C SER A 57 26.88 -6.64 -22.08
N GLN A 58 27.14 -7.31 -23.21
CA GLN A 58 26.09 -8.02 -23.98
C GLN A 58 25.30 -9.00 -23.11
N VAL A 59 25.99 -9.66 -22.17
CA VAL A 59 25.38 -10.56 -21.18
C VAL A 59 24.47 -9.82 -20.20
N GLY A 60 24.87 -8.64 -19.72
CA GLY A 60 24.06 -7.81 -18.84
C GLY A 60 22.77 -7.32 -19.50
N LEU A 61 22.85 -6.91 -20.78
CA LEU A 61 21.69 -6.52 -21.58
C LEU A 61 20.73 -7.69 -21.79
N ALA A 62 21.24 -8.86 -22.15
CA ALA A 62 20.47 -10.08 -22.28
C ALA A 62 19.75 -10.48 -20.99
N ILE A 63 20.43 -10.41 -19.83
CA ILE A 63 19.80 -10.68 -18.53
C ILE A 63 18.67 -9.67 -18.25
N SER A 64 18.89 -8.39 -18.56
CA SER A 64 17.88 -7.35 -18.41
C SER A 64 16.63 -7.62 -19.28
N GLU A 65 16.81 -8.09 -20.51
CA GLU A 65 15.70 -8.49 -21.38
C GLU A 65 14.92 -9.67 -20.80
N VAL A 66 15.62 -10.70 -20.31
CA VAL A 66 15.00 -11.87 -19.69
C VAL A 66 14.20 -11.49 -18.44
N LEU A 67 14.76 -10.64 -17.57
CA LEU A 67 14.08 -10.14 -16.38
C LEU A 67 12.84 -9.32 -16.74
N ASN A 68 12.91 -8.51 -17.80
CA ASN A 68 11.77 -7.75 -18.29
C ASN A 68 10.63 -8.64 -18.81
N VAL A 69 10.94 -9.82 -19.38
CA VAL A 69 9.91 -10.79 -19.77
C VAL A 69 9.13 -11.30 -18.55
N LEU A 70 9.81 -11.68 -17.47
CA LEU A 70 9.16 -12.11 -16.23
C LEU A 70 8.33 -10.98 -15.60
N ARG A 71 8.83 -9.74 -15.63
CA ARG A 71 8.12 -8.54 -15.17
C ARG A 71 6.83 -8.29 -15.94
N LYS A 72 6.91 -8.21 -17.28
CA LYS A 72 5.73 -7.99 -18.16
C LYS A 72 4.69 -9.11 -18.07
N ARG A 73 5.12 -10.34 -17.74
CA ARG A 73 4.21 -11.48 -17.49
C ARG A 73 3.65 -11.52 -16.07
N GLY A 74 4.05 -10.60 -15.18
CA GLY A 74 3.62 -10.55 -13.80
C GLY A 74 4.03 -11.76 -12.95
N ARG A 75 5.19 -12.36 -13.22
CA ARG A 75 5.69 -13.55 -12.50
C ARG A 75 6.49 -13.17 -11.26
N VAL A 76 5.77 -12.61 -10.29
CA VAL A 76 6.30 -12.11 -9.01
C VAL A 76 7.05 -13.20 -8.24
N ASP A 77 6.50 -14.42 -8.19
CA ASP A 77 7.09 -15.53 -7.41
C ASP A 77 8.47 -15.93 -7.95
N GLU A 78 8.65 -15.93 -9.26
CA GLU A 78 9.93 -16.24 -9.92
C GLU A 78 10.94 -15.10 -9.77
N LEU A 79 10.50 -13.84 -9.84
CA LEU A 79 11.36 -12.68 -9.59
C LEU A 79 11.83 -12.62 -8.13
N ARG A 80 10.95 -12.95 -7.17
CA ARG A 80 11.31 -13.08 -5.74
C ARG A 80 12.33 -14.21 -5.52
N ARG A 81 12.20 -15.33 -6.24
CA ARG A 81 13.18 -16.43 -6.20
C ARG A 81 14.57 -15.99 -6.65
N ILE A 82 14.65 -15.18 -7.71
CA ILE A 82 15.92 -14.62 -8.18
C ILE A 82 16.45 -13.57 -7.18
N GLN A 83 15.58 -12.69 -6.66
CA GLN A 83 15.94 -11.68 -5.66
C GLN A 83 16.51 -12.31 -4.39
N ALA A 84 15.93 -13.41 -3.90
CA ALA A 84 16.44 -14.12 -2.73
C ALA A 84 17.86 -14.69 -2.95
N ALA A 85 18.16 -15.12 -4.18
CA ALA A 85 19.49 -15.59 -4.55
C ALA A 85 20.49 -14.43 -4.77
N PHE A 86 20.02 -13.27 -5.23
CA PHE A 86 20.85 -12.10 -5.56
C PHE A 86 20.18 -10.77 -5.12
N PRO A 87 20.18 -10.43 -3.83
CA PRO A 87 19.41 -9.29 -3.30
C PRO A 87 19.76 -7.94 -3.92
N ASN A 88 21.02 -7.75 -4.33
CA ASN A 88 21.52 -6.49 -4.89
C ASN A 88 21.33 -6.39 -6.43
N ARG A 89 20.72 -7.39 -7.08
CA ARG A 89 20.53 -7.43 -8.54
C ARG A 89 19.10 -7.13 -8.97
N ILE A 90 18.12 -7.37 -8.10
CA ILE A 90 16.71 -7.05 -8.35
C ILE A 90 16.20 -6.18 -7.21
N HIS A 91 15.97 -4.91 -7.51
CA HIS A 91 15.38 -3.95 -6.58
C HIS A 91 13.87 -4.19 -6.43
N ASP A 92 13.31 -3.85 -5.27
CA ASP A 92 11.88 -4.05 -4.97
C ASP A 92 10.96 -3.29 -5.94
N GLN A 93 11.40 -2.14 -6.48
CA GLN A 93 10.66 -1.41 -7.53
C GLN A 93 10.38 -2.28 -8.77
N PHE A 94 11.31 -3.17 -9.13
CA PHE A 94 11.15 -4.06 -10.27
C PHE A 94 10.11 -5.17 -9.99
N ILE A 95 10.00 -5.59 -8.72
CA ILE A 95 8.97 -6.52 -8.26
C ILE A 95 7.59 -5.85 -8.27
N MET A 96 7.50 -4.61 -7.78
CA MET A 96 6.27 -3.82 -7.76
C MET A 96 5.71 -3.61 -9.18
N MET A 97 6.55 -3.26 -10.14
CA MET A 97 6.13 -3.16 -11.56
C MET A 97 5.64 -4.51 -12.12
N ALA A 98 6.11 -5.64 -11.62
CA ALA A 98 5.59 -6.96 -12.02
C ALA A 98 4.24 -7.26 -11.34
N GLU A 99 4.02 -6.77 -10.12
CA GLU A 99 2.73 -6.86 -9.43
C GLU A 99 1.65 -6.05 -10.16
N GLU A 100 1.96 -4.86 -10.66
CA GLU A 100 1.05 -4.04 -11.49
C GLU A 100 0.66 -4.77 -12.79
N GLU A 101 1.63 -5.37 -13.48
CA GLU A 101 1.37 -6.18 -14.69
C GLU A 101 0.51 -7.40 -14.34
N ARG A 102 0.81 -8.09 -13.22
CA ARG A 102 -0.02 -9.21 -12.72
C ARG A 102 -1.45 -8.75 -12.46
N GLN A 103 -1.65 -7.59 -11.83
CA GLN A 103 -2.96 -7.02 -11.57
C GLN A 103 -3.71 -6.65 -12.85
N THR A 104 -3.01 -6.11 -13.84
CA THR A 104 -3.56 -5.77 -15.16
C THR A 104 -4.01 -7.01 -15.91
N HIS A 105 -3.20 -8.08 -15.90
CA HIS A 105 -3.55 -9.37 -16.50
C HIS A 105 -4.59 -10.16 -15.70
N SER A 106 -4.75 -9.88 -14.40
CA SER A 106 -5.80 -10.44 -13.56
C SER A 106 -7.05 -9.56 -13.48
N TRP A 107 -7.12 -8.47 -14.25
CA TRP A 107 -8.30 -7.62 -14.29
C TRP A 107 -9.51 -8.46 -14.70
N THR A 108 -10.47 -8.56 -13.79
CA THR A 108 -11.76 -9.17 -14.07
C THR A 108 -12.79 -8.06 -14.20
N PRO A 109 -13.56 -8.04 -15.31
CA PRO A 109 -14.64 -7.07 -15.44
C PRO A 109 -15.61 -7.22 -14.27
N PRO A 110 -16.13 -6.11 -13.72
CA PRO A 110 -17.20 -6.16 -12.73
C PRO A 110 -18.40 -6.91 -13.32
N ALA A 111 -19.11 -7.66 -12.49
CA ALA A 111 -20.31 -8.36 -12.93
C ALA A 111 -21.36 -7.33 -13.42
N PRO A 112 -22.24 -7.67 -14.38
CA PRO A 112 -23.29 -6.76 -14.85
C PRO A 112 -24.12 -6.17 -13.70
N GLU A 113 -24.40 -6.96 -12.67
CA GLU A 113 -25.12 -6.53 -11.46
C GLU A 113 -24.36 -5.45 -10.67
N GLU A 114 -23.02 -5.54 -10.60
CA GLU A 114 -22.16 -4.52 -9.97
C GLU A 114 -22.17 -3.23 -10.79
N LEU A 115 -22.18 -3.33 -12.13
CA LEU A 115 -22.33 -2.18 -13.03
C LEU A 115 -23.69 -1.48 -12.86
N PHE A 116 -24.78 -2.24 -12.75
CA PHE A 116 -26.11 -1.68 -12.48
C PHE A 116 -26.20 -1.06 -11.10
N ALA A 117 -25.59 -1.67 -10.07
CA ALA A 117 -25.50 -1.08 -8.75
C ALA A 117 -24.76 0.27 -8.80
N LEU A 118 -23.60 0.34 -9.46
CA LEU A 118 -22.86 1.60 -9.66
C LEU A 118 -23.68 2.67 -10.39
N ALA A 119 -24.51 2.28 -11.35
CA ALA A 119 -25.37 3.20 -12.09
C ALA A 119 -26.57 3.69 -11.28
N THR A 120 -27.01 2.93 -10.27
CA THR A 120 -28.23 3.21 -9.49
C THR A 120 -27.99 4.19 -8.35
N ASP A 121 -26.81 4.14 -7.71
CA ASP A 121 -26.43 5.10 -6.67
C ASP A 121 -24.96 5.51 -6.85
N ARG A 122 -24.73 6.83 -6.98
CA ARG A 122 -23.39 7.43 -7.13
C ARG A 122 -22.48 7.19 -5.93
N ARG A 123 -23.02 6.78 -4.79
CA ARG A 123 -22.24 6.42 -3.59
C ARG A 123 -21.66 5.02 -3.70
N ASN A 124 -22.16 4.18 -4.60
CA ASN A 124 -21.70 2.81 -4.71
C ASN A 124 -20.24 2.77 -5.19
N ARG A 125 -19.47 1.85 -4.61
CA ARG A 125 -18.07 1.60 -4.95
C ARG A 125 -17.89 0.11 -5.21
N VAL A 126 -17.05 -0.19 -6.20
CA VAL A 126 -16.51 -1.53 -6.44
C VAL A 126 -15.06 -1.48 -5.99
N VAL A 127 -14.68 -2.39 -5.09
CA VAL A 127 -13.34 -2.47 -4.51
C VAL A 127 -12.64 -3.70 -5.09
N GLN A 128 -11.67 -3.48 -5.97
CA GLN A 128 -10.96 -4.56 -6.67
C GLN A 128 -9.55 -4.83 -6.11
N ASN A 129 -8.92 -3.81 -5.53
CA ASN A 129 -7.59 -3.89 -4.93
C ASN A 129 -7.51 -3.02 -3.66
N ALA A 130 -6.39 -3.12 -2.93
CA ALA A 130 -6.20 -2.41 -1.66
C ALA A 130 -6.11 -0.88 -1.85
N GLU A 131 -5.62 -0.40 -2.99
CA GLU A 131 -5.63 1.03 -3.33
C GLU A 131 -7.05 1.59 -3.39
N ARG A 132 -7.96 0.89 -4.08
CA ARG A 132 -9.37 1.29 -4.12
C ARG A 132 -10.04 1.20 -2.76
N LEU A 133 -9.61 0.27 -1.89
CA LEU A 133 -10.08 0.21 -0.50
C LEU A 133 -9.62 1.45 0.27
N VAL A 134 -8.37 1.91 0.11
CA VAL A 134 -7.89 3.16 0.71
C VAL A 134 -8.78 4.32 0.27
N GLU A 135 -9.09 4.46 -1.01
CA GLU A 135 -9.95 5.54 -1.51
C GLU A 135 -11.34 5.55 -0.85
N VAL A 136 -11.98 4.37 -0.69
CA VAL A 136 -13.27 4.26 0.00
C VAL A 136 -13.17 4.71 1.46
N VAL A 137 -12.09 4.35 2.15
CA VAL A 137 -11.85 4.76 3.54
C VAL A 137 -11.60 6.27 3.62
N ILE A 138 -10.85 6.86 2.68
CA ILE A 138 -10.63 8.31 2.61
C ILE A 138 -11.95 9.05 2.38
N GLU A 139 -12.80 8.57 1.48
CA GLU A 139 -14.13 9.15 1.27
C GLU A 139 -15.00 9.05 2.53
N SER A 140 -14.88 7.96 3.29
CA SER A 140 -15.55 7.83 4.60
C SER A 140 -15.02 8.84 5.61
N LEU A 141 -13.71 9.02 5.72
CA LEU A 141 -13.10 10.03 6.60
C LEU A 141 -13.49 11.46 6.20
N GLN A 142 -13.69 11.74 4.91
CA GLN A 142 -14.23 13.02 4.44
C GLN A 142 -15.69 13.23 4.88
N ARG A 143 -16.51 12.18 4.90
CA ARG A 143 -17.87 12.24 5.47
C ARG A 143 -17.83 12.49 6.98
N LEU A 144 -16.92 11.85 7.71
CA LEU A 144 -16.70 12.14 9.13
C LEU A 144 -16.31 13.61 9.33
N GLN A 145 -15.37 14.13 8.54
CA GLN A 145 -14.95 15.53 8.59
C GLN A 145 -16.14 16.49 8.40
N ALA A 146 -17.01 16.20 7.44
CA ALA A 146 -18.22 16.97 7.18
C ALA A 146 -19.22 16.89 8.35
N GLN A 147 -19.35 15.72 9.00
CA GLN A 147 -20.20 15.55 10.17
C GLN A 147 -19.70 16.37 11.37
N LEU A 148 -18.38 16.38 11.60
CA LEU A 148 -17.75 17.12 12.71
C LEU A 148 -18.09 18.61 12.68
N HIS A 149 -18.24 19.19 11.48
CA HIS A 149 -18.52 20.61 11.24
C HIS A 149 -19.89 20.90 10.60
N SER A 150 -20.84 19.96 10.77
CA SER A 150 -22.21 20.15 10.28
C SER A 150 -22.99 21.21 11.08
N GLU A 151 -24.27 21.43 10.75
CA GLU A 151 -25.14 22.38 11.50
C GLU A 151 -25.31 22.01 12.98
N ASP A 152 -25.22 20.73 13.33
CA ASP A 152 -25.04 20.24 14.71
C ASP A 152 -23.64 19.63 14.85
N PRO A 153 -22.59 20.45 15.07
CA PRO A 153 -21.20 19.99 15.08
C PRO A 153 -20.99 18.89 16.12
N THR A 154 -20.52 17.73 15.65
CA THR A 154 -20.16 16.62 16.54
C THR A 154 -18.74 16.73 17.07
N ALA A 155 -17.93 17.69 16.56
CA ALA A 155 -16.58 17.96 17.05
C ALA A 155 -16.54 18.16 18.58
N LYS A 156 -17.57 18.77 19.17
CA LYS A 156 -17.71 18.96 20.63
C LYS A 156 -17.58 17.68 21.45
N TYR A 157 -17.90 16.51 20.88
CA TYR A 157 -17.80 15.22 21.58
C TYR A 157 -16.37 14.66 21.63
N LEU A 158 -15.44 15.26 20.87
CA LEU A 158 -14.00 14.97 20.92
C LEU A 158 -13.26 15.84 21.93
N TRP A 159 -13.98 16.63 22.73
CA TRP A 159 -13.43 17.51 23.76
C TRP A 159 -14.07 17.19 25.11
N ASP A 160 -13.26 17.29 26.16
CA ASP A 160 -13.68 17.37 27.57
C ASP A 160 -13.60 18.84 27.97
N ASP A 161 -14.74 19.53 27.89
CA ASP A 161 -14.87 20.99 28.03
C ASP A 161 -14.01 21.80 27.04
N ASP A 162 -12.83 22.20 27.45
CA ASP A 162 -11.87 23.03 26.71
C ASP A 162 -10.54 22.30 26.45
N GLN A 163 -10.52 20.97 26.65
CA GLN A 163 -9.38 20.10 26.38
C GLN A 163 -9.76 19.00 25.39
N PRO A 164 -8.91 18.68 24.39
CA PRO A 164 -9.12 17.52 23.54
C PRO A 164 -9.12 16.23 24.35
N LYS A 165 -9.97 15.29 23.95
CA LYS A 165 -9.88 13.91 24.46
C LYS A 165 -8.54 13.27 24.10
N ASP A 166 -8.20 12.19 24.78
CA ASP A 166 -7.00 11.43 24.46
C ASP A 166 -7.06 10.76 23.08
N GLU A 167 -5.90 10.31 22.58
CA GLU A 167 -5.79 9.64 21.28
C GLU A 167 -6.65 8.37 21.20
N GLY A 168 -6.87 7.68 22.32
CA GLY A 168 -7.66 6.45 22.39
C GLY A 168 -9.14 6.70 22.15
N ALA A 169 -9.71 7.71 22.82
CA ALA A 169 -11.09 8.12 22.63
C ALA A 169 -11.35 8.65 21.21
N VAL A 170 -10.39 9.39 20.63
CA VAL A 170 -10.48 9.85 19.23
C VAL A 170 -10.45 8.67 18.26
N ARG A 171 -9.54 7.70 18.47
CA ARG A 171 -9.50 6.47 17.67
C ARG A 171 -10.82 5.71 17.74
N ASP A 172 -11.37 5.51 18.94
CA ASP A 172 -12.61 4.76 19.13
C ASP A 172 -13.80 5.44 18.43
N TRP A 173 -13.82 6.78 18.42
CA TRP A 173 -14.81 7.56 17.68
C TRP A 173 -14.69 7.34 16.17
N ILE A 174 -13.47 7.48 15.61
CA ILE A 174 -13.19 7.25 14.19
C ILE A 174 -13.58 5.83 13.80
N ARG A 175 -13.16 4.83 14.58
CA ARG A 175 -13.48 3.42 14.34
C ARG A 175 -14.98 3.18 14.28
N ARG A 176 -15.73 3.69 15.28
CA ARG A 176 -17.19 3.53 15.31
C ARG A 176 -17.83 4.13 14.06
N PHE A 177 -17.42 5.33 13.69
CA PHE A 177 -17.91 5.98 12.47
C PHE A 177 -17.61 5.14 11.22
N LEU A 178 -16.35 4.70 11.05
CA LEU A 178 -15.95 3.87 9.91
C LEU A 178 -16.73 2.56 9.85
N ASN A 179 -16.95 1.91 10.99
CA ASN A 179 -17.74 0.69 11.06
C ASN A 179 -19.18 0.92 10.61
N ASP A 180 -19.81 2.00 11.06
CA ASP A 180 -21.21 2.31 10.72
C ASP A 180 -21.35 2.76 9.26
N ASP A 181 -20.42 3.57 8.74
CA ASP A 181 -20.46 4.11 7.37
C ASP A 181 -20.06 3.04 6.33
N LEU A 182 -19.04 2.22 6.60
CA LEU A 182 -18.55 1.19 5.68
C LEU A 182 -19.45 -0.05 5.64
N ALA A 183 -20.23 -0.31 6.69
CA ALA A 183 -21.22 -1.39 6.72
C ALA A 183 -22.47 -1.10 5.87
N LEU A 184 -22.64 0.12 5.37
CA LEU A 184 -23.78 0.47 4.53
C LEU A 184 -23.81 -0.41 3.27
N PRO A 185 -24.89 -1.19 3.02
CA PRO A 185 -24.94 -2.20 1.97
C PRO A 185 -24.62 -1.67 0.56
N HIS A 186 -24.86 -0.39 0.35
CA HIS A 186 -24.71 0.31 -0.92
C HIS A 186 -23.27 0.82 -1.13
N LEU A 187 -22.54 1.15 -0.06
CA LEU A 187 -21.25 1.82 -0.20
C LEU A 187 -20.20 0.92 -0.89
N VAL A 188 -20.05 -0.33 -0.44
CA VAL A 188 -19.18 -1.32 -1.10
C VAL A 188 -20.04 -2.48 -1.57
N THR A 189 -20.04 -2.71 -2.88
CA THR A 189 -21.00 -3.60 -3.54
C THR A 189 -20.51 -5.05 -3.63
N ASN A 190 -19.24 -5.24 -3.98
CA ASN A 190 -18.64 -6.55 -4.26
C ASN A 190 -17.88 -7.16 -3.07
N LYS A 191 -17.63 -6.38 -2.01
CA LYS A 191 -16.93 -6.80 -0.79
C LYS A 191 -17.67 -6.44 0.48
N GLU A 192 -17.56 -7.29 1.48
CA GLU A 192 -17.92 -6.98 2.86
C GLU A 192 -16.69 -6.36 3.52
N VAL A 193 -16.89 -5.22 4.20
CA VAL A 193 -15.83 -4.45 4.84
C VAL A 193 -16.01 -4.54 6.35
N GLU A 194 -14.98 -5.01 7.05
CA GLU A 194 -14.96 -5.18 8.49
C GLU A 194 -13.85 -4.31 9.10
N VAL A 195 -14.11 -3.75 10.28
CA VAL A 195 -13.20 -2.87 11.01
C VAL A 195 -12.83 -3.50 12.35
N PHE A 196 -11.54 -3.67 12.62
CA PHE A 196 -11.00 -4.36 13.80
C PHE A 196 -10.00 -3.50 14.58
N ASP A 197 -9.86 -3.80 15.87
CA ASP A 197 -8.69 -3.40 16.67
C ASP A 197 -7.61 -4.47 16.53
N ARG A 198 -6.37 -4.08 16.26
CA ARG A 198 -5.25 -5.03 16.26
C ARG A 198 -4.42 -4.96 17.53
N PHE A 199 -4.13 -3.77 18.08
CA PHE A 199 -3.35 -3.63 19.32
C PHE A 199 -3.71 -2.40 20.18
N PHE A 200 -5.00 -2.07 20.29
CA PHE A 200 -5.50 -0.90 21.04
C PHE A 200 -4.99 0.47 20.59
N THR A 201 -4.18 0.62 19.54
CA THR A 201 -3.72 1.95 19.06
C THR A 201 -4.02 2.18 17.58
N ASP A 202 -4.22 1.10 16.83
CA ASP A 202 -4.44 1.09 15.39
C ASP A 202 -5.86 0.63 15.03
N ILE A 203 -6.29 0.97 13.81
CA ILE A 203 -7.55 0.49 13.20
C ILE A 203 -7.20 -0.34 11.97
N LYS A 204 -7.64 -1.59 11.92
CA LYS A 204 -7.48 -2.45 10.74
C LYS A 204 -8.78 -2.54 9.97
N ILE A 205 -8.74 -2.28 8.67
CA ILE A 205 -9.87 -2.45 7.76
C ILE A 205 -9.57 -3.60 6.82
N GLU A 206 -10.50 -4.54 6.74
CA GLU A 206 -10.39 -5.70 5.86
C GLU A 206 -11.58 -5.74 4.91
N ALA A 207 -11.34 -6.03 3.63
CA ALA A 207 -12.40 -6.24 2.65
C ALA A 207 -12.29 -7.64 2.04
N VAL A 208 -13.36 -8.44 2.18
CA VAL A 208 -13.45 -9.82 1.68
C VAL A 208 -14.53 -9.92 0.60
N GLY A 209 -14.35 -10.79 -0.39
CA GLY A 209 -15.35 -11.00 -1.45
C GLY A 209 -16.72 -11.38 -0.89
N ARG A 210 -17.80 -10.89 -1.50
CA ARG A 210 -19.19 -11.28 -1.13
C ARG A 210 -19.66 -12.52 -1.89
N GLY A 211 -20.50 -13.33 -1.23
CA GLY A 211 -21.18 -14.47 -1.85
C GLY A 211 -20.21 -15.46 -2.51
N VAL A 212 -20.44 -15.77 -3.79
CA VAL A 212 -19.62 -16.73 -4.56
C VAL A 212 -18.16 -16.28 -4.71
N ARG A 213 -17.87 -14.98 -4.55
CA ARG A 213 -16.51 -14.43 -4.63
C ARG A 213 -15.70 -14.54 -3.32
N ARG A 214 -16.29 -15.02 -2.22
CA ARG A 214 -15.64 -15.03 -0.90
C ARG A 214 -14.30 -15.78 -0.87
N ASP A 215 -14.24 -16.92 -1.57
CA ASP A 215 -13.04 -17.77 -1.63
C ASP A 215 -12.17 -17.49 -2.87
N LEU A 216 -12.68 -16.71 -3.83
CA LEU A 216 -12.02 -16.42 -5.10
C LEU A 216 -11.22 -15.11 -5.05
N ASP A 217 -11.70 -14.15 -4.27
CA ASP A 217 -11.06 -12.85 -4.16
C ASP A 217 -10.01 -12.83 -3.02
N PRO A 218 -8.83 -12.25 -3.25
CA PRO A 218 -7.89 -12.02 -2.17
C PRO A 218 -8.50 -11.07 -1.13
N LYS A 219 -8.17 -11.35 0.13
CA LYS A 219 -8.48 -10.46 1.26
C LYS A 219 -7.64 -9.19 1.15
N LEU A 220 -8.33 -8.05 1.11
CA LEU A 220 -7.70 -6.74 1.08
C LEU A 220 -7.60 -6.18 2.49
N VAL A 221 -6.52 -5.48 2.79
CA VAL A 221 -6.23 -4.96 4.13
C VAL A 221 -5.68 -3.54 4.04
N VAL A 222 -6.17 -2.63 4.87
CA VAL A 222 -5.62 -1.29 5.11
C VAL A 222 -5.48 -1.09 6.62
N THR A 223 -4.36 -0.52 7.07
CA THR A 223 -4.14 -0.19 8.49
C THR A 223 -4.14 1.33 8.68
N ILE A 224 -4.85 1.83 9.68
CA ILE A 224 -4.87 3.24 10.06
C ILE A 224 -4.17 3.41 11.40
N GLU A 225 -3.13 4.24 11.44
CA GLU A 225 -2.48 4.69 12.68
C GLU A 225 -3.01 6.10 13.02
N VAL A 226 -3.53 6.28 14.23
CA VAL A 226 -4.13 7.55 14.69
C VAL A 226 -3.21 8.25 15.69
N LYS A 227 -2.97 9.55 15.49
CA LYS A 227 -2.21 10.42 16.40
C LYS A 227 -2.93 11.74 16.66
N GLY A 228 -2.69 12.35 17.81
CA GLY A 228 -3.08 13.74 18.06
C GLY A 228 -2.04 14.72 17.50
N CYS A 229 -2.46 15.93 17.13
CA CYS A 229 -1.53 16.99 16.69
C CYS A 229 -0.48 17.37 17.75
N TRP A 230 -0.69 17.01 19.01
CA TRP A 230 0.24 17.20 20.12
C TRP A 230 1.29 16.10 20.25
N ASN A 231 1.31 15.10 19.35
CA ASN A 231 2.28 14.02 19.46
C ASN A 231 3.68 14.55 19.08
N THR A 232 4.68 14.33 19.95
CA THR A 232 6.05 14.82 19.74
C THR A 232 6.78 14.06 18.64
N ASP A 233 6.33 12.84 18.37
CA ASP A 233 7.00 11.91 17.48
C ASP A 233 6.45 12.00 16.05
N LEU A 234 5.53 12.94 15.75
CA LEU A 234 5.01 13.12 14.38
C LEU A 234 6.07 13.12 13.27
N PRO A 235 7.28 13.69 13.46
CA PRO A 235 8.35 13.62 12.45
C PRO A 235 8.85 12.21 12.13
N THR A 236 8.64 11.20 12.98
CA THR A 236 9.18 9.84 12.83
C THR A 236 8.14 8.73 13.08
N ALA A 237 6.97 9.07 13.61
CA ALA A 237 5.95 8.10 14.02
C ALA A 237 5.30 7.39 12.84
N MET A 238 5.25 8.00 11.65
CA MET A 238 4.81 7.28 10.44
C MET A 238 5.71 6.07 10.15
N GLU A 239 7.03 6.23 10.28
CA GLU A 239 7.97 5.13 10.12
C GLU A 239 7.83 4.11 11.26
N THR A 240 8.03 4.59 12.49
CA THR A 240 8.22 3.73 13.66
C THR A 240 6.92 3.08 14.15
N GLN A 241 5.76 3.68 13.89
CA GLN A 241 4.47 3.18 14.37
C GLN A 241 3.65 2.55 13.26
N LEU A 242 3.63 3.11 12.04
CA LEU A 242 2.85 2.54 10.94
C LEU A 242 3.66 1.55 10.11
N VAL A 243 4.81 1.98 9.57
CA VAL A 243 5.61 1.13 8.67
C VAL A 243 6.22 -0.06 9.39
N GLU A 244 7.02 0.19 10.43
CA GLU A 244 7.80 -0.86 11.09
C GLU A 244 6.94 -1.89 11.81
N LYS A 245 5.87 -1.45 12.49
CA LYS A 245 4.99 -2.35 13.25
C LYS A 245 4.03 -3.11 12.37
N TYR A 246 3.46 -2.46 11.35
CA TYR A 246 2.33 -3.01 10.61
C TYR A 246 2.65 -3.29 9.15
N LEU A 247 3.09 -2.29 8.38
CA LEU A 247 3.18 -2.47 6.93
C LEU A 247 4.30 -3.45 6.54
N ARG A 248 5.47 -3.35 7.18
CA ARG A 248 6.65 -4.18 6.88
C ARG A 248 6.45 -5.66 7.21
N SER A 249 5.64 -5.97 8.22
CA SER A 249 5.40 -7.34 8.71
C SER A 249 4.08 -7.94 8.22
N SER A 250 3.28 -7.18 7.46
CA SER A 250 1.97 -7.63 6.99
C SER A 250 1.95 -8.01 5.51
N THR A 251 0.86 -8.65 5.10
CA THR A 251 0.59 -9.00 3.71
C THR A 251 0.07 -7.82 2.89
N SER A 252 -0.02 -6.60 3.46
CA SER A 252 -0.51 -5.41 2.75
C SER A 252 0.35 -4.19 3.04
N PRO A 253 0.94 -3.56 1.99
CA PRO A 253 1.75 -2.36 2.16
C PRO A 253 0.93 -1.07 2.27
N PHE A 254 -0.39 -1.15 2.37
CA PHE A 254 -1.29 0.01 2.35
C PHE A 254 -1.65 0.49 3.75
N GLY A 255 -1.45 1.78 4.00
CA GLY A 255 -1.75 2.41 5.29
C GLY A 255 -2.33 3.82 5.16
N ILE A 256 -3.00 4.25 6.23
CA ILE A 256 -3.44 5.62 6.42
C ILE A 256 -2.80 6.14 7.70
N TYR A 257 -2.14 7.29 7.62
CA TYR A 257 -1.58 7.95 8.80
C TYR A 257 -2.45 9.15 9.14
N LEU A 258 -3.28 9.02 10.18
CA LEU A 258 -4.32 9.99 10.52
C LEU A 258 -3.89 10.82 11.72
N VAL A 259 -3.83 12.14 11.55
CA VAL A 259 -3.64 13.09 12.64
C VAL A 259 -4.95 13.82 12.95
N ALA A 260 -5.42 13.73 14.19
CA ALA A 260 -6.52 14.52 14.69
C ALA A 260 -6.01 15.91 15.12
N TRP A 261 -6.47 16.93 14.43
CA TRP A 261 -6.05 18.32 14.59
C TRP A 261 -6.99 19.10 15.50
N PHE A 262 -6.46 19.67 16.58
CA PHE A 262 -7.22 20.36 17.61
C PHE A 262 -6.80 21.81 17.81
N GLY A 263 -6.11 22.43 16.84
CA GLY A 263 -5.54 23.79 16.91
C GLY A 263 -6.57 24.92 17.02
N ALA A 264 -7.51 24.83 17.95
CA ALA A 264 -8.61 25.74 18.20
C ALA A 264 -8.25 26.75 19.30
N SER A 265 -8.71 27.99 19.13
CA SER A 265 -8.58 29.03 20.17
C SER A 265 -9.36 28.74 21.46
N ALA A 266 -10.32 27.80 21.40
CA ALA A 266 -11.08 27.33 22.55
C ALA A 266 -10.27 26.42 23.49
N TRP A 267 -9.14 25.88 23.03
CA TRP A 267 -8.28 25.03 23.85
C TRP A 267 -7.68 25.82 25.02
N THR A 268 -7.84 25.34 26.24
CA THR A 268 -7.27 25.98 27.45
C THR A 268 -5.74 26.03 27.44
N ASP A 269 -5.17 27.12 27.95
CA ASP A 269 -3.72 27.29 28.09
C ASP A 269 -3.12 26.42 29.22
N GLY A 270 -3.98 25.85 30.08
CA GLY A 270 -3.57 24.93 31.15
C GLY A 270 -3.13 23.54 30.64
N ASP A 271 -3.48 23.18 29.41
CA ASP A 271 -3.12 21.90 28.81
C ASP A 271 -1.79 22.01 28.04
N GLY A 272 -0.77 21.31 28.51
CA GLY A 272 0.57 21.32 27.91
C GLY A 272 0.60 20.85 26.45
N ARG A 273 -0.36 20.00 26.03
CA ARG A 273 -0.49 19.50 24.65
C ARG A 273 -0.78 20.62 23.64
N LYS A 274 -1.42 21.71 24.07
CA LYS A 274 -1.75 22.86 23.22
C LYS A 274 -0.51 23.48 22.59
N LYS A 275 0.55 23.66 23.39
CA LYS A 275 1.83 24.23 22.90
C LYS A 275 2.45 23.35 21.82
N GLN A 276 2.40 22.04 22.01
CA GLN A 276 2.94 21.09 21.05
C GLN A 276 2.15 21.10 19.73
N CYS A 277 0.81 21.13 19.79
CA CYS A 277 -0.01 21.24 18.58
C CYS A 277 0.28 22.52 17.79
N HIS A 278 0.47 23.66 18.48
CA HIS A 278 0.78 24.95 17.84
C HIS A 278 2.23 25.09 17.33
N SER A 279 3.07 24.05 17.44
CA SER A 279 4.37 24.03 16.76
C SER A 279 4.25 23.89 15.23
N TRP A 280 3.04 23.63 14.74
CA TRP A 280 2.69 23.52 13.33
C TRP A 280 1.43 24.36 13.05
N SER A 281 1.25 24.80 11.82
CA SER A 281 -0.08 24.99 11.26
C SER A 281 -0.65 23.65 10.76
N ARG A 282 -1.96 23.59 10.53
CA ARG A 282 -2.58 22.41 9.93
C ARG A 282 -2.00 22.11 8.55
N GLU A 283 -1.83 23.15 7.74
CA GLU A 283 -1.29 23.09 6.38
C GLU A 283 0.18 22.65 6.38
N GLU A 284 0.98 23.15 7.31
CA GLU A 284 2.37 22.72 7.49
C GLU A 284 2.45 21.23 7.84
N MET A 285 1.54 20.76 8.70
CA MET A 285 1.44 19.35 9.07
C MET A 285 1.03 18.47 7.89
N GLU A 286 -0.01 18.86 7.15
CA GLU A 286 -0.43 18.18 5.93
C GLU A 286 0.72 18.07 4.92
N ALA A 287 1.45 19.17 4.68
CA ALA A 287 2.59 19.21 3.76
C ALA A 287 3.79 18.39 4.27
N HIS A 288 4.02 18.33 5.57
CA HIS A 288 5.07 17.51 6.17
C HIS A 288 4.76 16.02 6.02
N LEU A 289 3.57 15.59 6.44
CA LEU A 289 3.14 14.19 6.36
C LEU A 289 3.05 13.71 4.91
N SER A 290 2.61 14.56 3.99
CA SER A 290 2.59 14.24 2.55
C SER A 290 3.99 13.95 2.01
N ARG A 291 4.98 14.79 2.35
CA ARG A 291 6.37 14.54 1.94
C ARG A 291 6.92 13.25 2.55
N GLN A 292 6.68 13.04 3.84
CA GLN A 292 7.12 11.84 4.52
C GLN A 292 6.50 10.57 3.91
N ALA A 293 5.22 10.59 3.55
CA ALA A 293 4.56 9.46 2.88
C ALA A 293 5.18 9.18 1.50
N GLU A 294 5.54 10.22 0.74
CA GLU A 294 6.23 10.07 -0.55
C GLU A 294 7.62 9.44 -0.42
N ASP A 295 8.35 9.72 0.65
CA ASP A 295 9.66 9.10 0.92
C ASP A 295 9.58 7.57 1.14
N PHE A 296 8.40 7.06 1.49
CA PHE A 296 8.15 5.62 1.65
C PHE A 296 7.69 4.92 0.36
N ARG A 297 7.27 5.67 -0.68
CA ARG A 297 6.84 5.09 -1.96
C ARG A 297 7.92 4.23 -2.62
N PRO A 298 9.20 4.66 -2.71
CA PRO A 298 10.26 3.84 -3.31
C PRO A 298 10.55 2.54 -2.55
N GLN A 299 10.15 2.48 -1.27
CA GLN A 299 10.29 1.30 -0.41
C GLN A 299 9.11 0.33 -0.54
N GLY A 300 8.14 0.64 -1.42
CA GLY A 300 6.95 -0.19 -1.66
C GLY A 300 5.85 -0.02 -0.62
N PHE A 301 5.86 1.04 0.19
CA PHE A 301 4.76 1.35 1.11
C PHE A 301 3.87 2.45 0.55
N PHE A 302 2.55 2.25 0.64
CA PHE A 302 1.55 3.14 0.07
C PHE A 302 0.76 3.78 1.22
N ILE A 303 1.23 4.92 1.69
CA ILE A 303 0.66 5.61 2.85
C ILE A 303 -0.12 6.84 2.38
N THR A 304 -1.36 6.98 2.84
CA THR A 304 -2.15 8.21 2.65
C THR A 304 -2.23 8.97 3.96
N PRO A 305 -1.59 10.15 4.08
CA PRO A 305 -1.73 10.97 5.27
C PRO A 305 -3.09 11.69 5.26
N VAL A 306 -3.70 11.81 6.44
CA VAL A 306 -4.97 12.51 6.64
C VAL A 306 -4.86 13.39 7.87
N VAL A 307 -5.21 14.67 7.75
CA VAL A 307 -5.34 15.57 8.91
C VAL A 307 -6.81 15.90 9.10
N LEU A 308 -7.40 15.30 10.13
CA LEU A 308 -8.81 15.43 10.49
C LEU A 308 -8.98 16.63 11.42
N ASP A 309 -9.72 17.64 10.99
CA ASP A 309 -10.01 18.84 11.77
C ASP A 309 -11.08 18.57 12.82
N CYS A 310 -10.65 18.53 14.07
CA CYS A 310 -11.45 18.33 15.27
C CYS A 310 -11.63 19.62 16.06
N THR A 311 -11.39 20.79 15.47
CA THR A 311 -11.51 22.08 16.16
C THR A 311 -12.96 22.38 16.55
N ILE A 312 -13.14 23.13 17.64
CA ILE A 312 -14.45 23.65 18.06
C ILE A 312 -14.46 25.17 18.00
N PRO A 313 -15.63 25.79 17.72
CA PRO A 313 -15.76 27.23 17.76
C PRO A 313 -15.53 27.76 19.18
N LYS A 314 -14.99 28.99 19.27
CA LYS A 314 -14.82 29.67 20.56
C LYS A 314 -16.20 29.94 21.18
N LYS A 315 -16.41 29.57 22.45
CA LYS A 315 -17.61 29.96 23.20
C LYS A 315 -17.70 31.49 23.21
N LYS A 316 -18.84 32.04 22.77
CA LYS A 316 -19.13 33.48 22.82
C LYS A 316 -19.30 33.94 24.26
#